data_AF-A0A172ZDK0-F1
#
_entry.id   AF-A0A172ZDK0-F1
#
_cell.length_a   1.000
_cell.length_b   1.000
_cell.length_c   1.000
_cell.angle_alpha   90.00
_cell.angle_beta   90.00
_cell.angle_gamma   90.00
#
_symmetry.space_group_name_H-M   'P 1'
#
loop_
_entity.id
_entity.type
_entity.pdbx_description
1 polymer ?
#
loop_
_entity_poly.entity_id
_entity_poly.type
_entity_poly.pdbx_seq_one_letter_code
_entity_poly.pdbx_strand_id
1 'polypeptide(L)'
;MKMFDWFKKKPDAEPRPLFYDIVCPYCFNKFSPDDVEFRASHHREDDEDYALREDARLNRYRERFGLDTVRDMEAVLLPGDVPEEHRIYSDHVLVGLNDRYGEVTRRRLCPHCHNELPVTSGKVPSNIISIVGASQVGKSVYMTSLIHTLQNSTADNFEAACMPLTTEISRKFRMNYEEPLFERGDLLASTQKERMQEPFIFQFVFKDEEKPPLTLVFFDVAGEGMVDQDYLGLHGQHIKNSSGILFMVDPLQIRSIRDRIRIQLGDSRGEWVSRYDEPRDVVLTLFSDFIAHQEDSKTNIPTAVVLTKSDMLESLRGDDGEYIKSNSNIFHNVVHRDHFDLDEFENIDGEIRRFIERVDRPFKGTMDVYFKDTAYFAVSALGSNPVEQKLQSVVSPIRVDEPFIWLLYKLNYIEGRRNV
;
A
#
# COMPACT_ATOMS: atom_id res chain seq x y z
N MET A 1 -1.54 34.17 38.66
CA MET A 1 -1.13 34.93 37.46
C MET A 1 -0.53 33.91 36.49
N LYS A 2 -1.31 32.94 35.97
CA LYS A 2 -2.28 32.97 34.85
C LYS A 2 -1.77 33.68 33.58
N MET A 3 -1.72 32.86 32.52
CA MET A 3 -1.69 33.16 31.08
C MET A 3 -0.44 33.85 30.56
N PHE A 4 0.34 33.14 29.74
CA PHE A 4 0.67 33.50 28.35
C PHE A 4 1.73 32.53 27.82
N ASP A 5 1.31 31.48 27.08
CA ASP A 5 2.14 30.95 25.97
C ASP A 5 1.37 30.01 25.02
N TRP A 6 0.08 30.31 24.78
CA TRP A 6 -0.79 29.51 23.90
C TRP A 6 -1.00 30.17 22.54
N PHE A 7 0.08 30.62 21.90
CA PHE A 7 0.08 31.02 20.49
C PHE A 7 1.47 30.78 19.88
N LYS A 8 1.93 29.53 19.83
CA LYS A 8 2.86 29.14 18.77
C LYS A 8 2.04 29.18 17.48
N LYS A 9 2.22 30.25 16.69
CA LYS A 9 1.74 30.34 15.31
C LYS A 9 2.02 29.00 14.63
N LYS A 10 0.99 28.33 14.12
CA LYS A 10 1.19 27.29 13.10
C LYS A 10 2.11 27.91 12.04
N PRO A 11 3.22 27.28 11.66
CA PRO A 11 4.04 27.78 10.56
C PRO A 11 3.10 28.03 9.37
N ASP A 12 3.22 29.20 8.73
CA ASP A 12 2.43 29.52 7.54
C ASP A 12 2.54 28.35 6.57
N ALA A 13 1.39 27.76 6.22
CA ALA A 13 1.36 26.63 5.30
C ALA A 13 2.02 27.06 3.99
N GLU A 14 3.01 26.28 3.52
CA GLU A 14 3.64 26.56 2.23
C GLU A 14 2.56 26.73 1.15
N PRO A 15 2.71 27.73 0.25
CA PRO A 15 1.70 27.97 -0.77
C PRO A 15 1.52 26.71 -1.62
N ARG A 16 0.28 26.21 -1.68
CA ARG A 16 -0.04 25.02 -2.50
C ARG A 16 0.28 25.32 -3.96
N PRO A 17 1.00 24.42 -4.67
CA PRO A 17 1.20 24.58 -6.10
C PRO A 17 -0.13 24.54 -6.84
N LEU A 18 -0.16 25.11 -8.05
CA LEU A 18 -1.35 25.16 -8.89
C LEU A 18 -1.84 23.77 -9.29
N PHE A 19 -0.91 22.83 -9.43
CA PHE A 19 -1.18 21.43 -9.72
C PHE A 19 -0.04 20.56 -9.18
N TYR A 20 -0.26 19.25 -9.17
CA TYR A 20 0.71 18.25 -8.74
C TYR A 20 0.98 17.28 -9.88
N ASP A 21 2.20 16.73 -9.93
CA ASP A 21 2.48 15.60 -10.81
C ASP A 21 1.55 14.41 -10.48
N ILE A 22 1.12 13.70 -11.51
CA ILE A 22 0.27 12.53 -11.38
C ILE A 22 1.15 11.29 -11.32
N VAL A 23 0.94 10.45 -10.30
CA VAL A 23 1.43 9.07 -10.30
C VAL A 23 0.24 8.16 -10.56
N CYS A 24 0.25 7.46 -11.69
CA CYS A 24 -0.84 6.54 -12.02
C CYS A 24 -0.88 5.37 -11.03
N PRO A 25 -2.01 5.07 -10.37
CA PRO A 25 -2.08 3.98 -9.39
C PRO A 25 -2.05 2.58 -10.04
N TYR A 26 -2.17 2.50 -11.37
CA TYR A 26 -2.12 1.24 -12.12
C TYR A 26 -0.71 0.91 -12.61
N CYS A 27 0.00 1.88 -13.20
CA CYS A 27 1.31 1.65 -13.83
C CYS A 27 2.48 2.42 -13.18
N PHE A 28 2.24 3.24 -12.16
CA PHE A 28 3.22 4.06 -11.43
C PHE A 28 4.09 5.00 -12.23
N ASN A 29 3.78 5.22 -13.50
CA ASN A 29 4.44 6.28 -14.24
C ASN A 29 4.03 7.63 -13.66
N LYS A 30 5.03 8.51 -13.53
CA LYS A 30 4.88 9.88 -13.06
C LYS A 30 4.89 10.81 -14.28
N PHE A 31 3.87 11.65 -14.43
CA PHE A 31 3.70 12.55 -15.58
C PHE A 31 2.96 13.83 -15.19
N SER A 32 3.00 14.85 -16.05
CA SER A 32 2.33 16.13 -15.82
C SER A 32 0.82 15.99 -16.02
N PRO A 33 -0.02 16.76 -15.28
CA PRO A 33 -1.46 16.86 -15.59
C PRO A 33 -1.78 17.25 -17.04
N ASP A 34 -0.86 17.93 -17.73
CA ASP A 34 -1.01 18.31 -19.13
C ASP A 34 -0.85 17.13 -20.11
N ASP A 35 -0.21 16.04 -19.67
CA ASP A 35 -0.01 14.83 -20.47
C ASP A 35 -1.25 13.90 -20.42
N VAL A 36 -2.30 14.26 -19.68
CA VAL A 36 -3.51 13.45 -19.51
C VAL A 36 -4.28 13.36 -20.83
N GLU A 37 -4.60 12.13 -21.24
CA GLU A 37 -5.44 11.86 -22.42
C GLU A 37 -6.90 11.63 -21.99
N PHE A 38 -7.85 11.61 -22.93
CA PHE A 38 -9.28 11.49 -22.62
C PHE A 38 -9.96 10.39 -23.42
N ARG A 39 -10.83 9.59 -22.80
CA ARG A 39 -11.73 8.68 -23.55
C ARG A 39 -12.93 9.49 -24.05
N ALA A 40 -13.28 9.42 -25.32
CA ALA A 40 -14.52 10.02 -25.82
C ALA A 40 -15.75 9.47 -25.08
N SER A 41 -16.78 10.30 -24.91
CA SER A 41 -18.04 9.91 -24.27
C SER A 41 -19.03 9.24 -25.23
N HIS A 42 -18.74 9.29 -26.53
CA HIS A 42 -19.54 8.72 -27.61
C HIS A 42 -18.63 8.12 -28.69
N HIS A 43 -19.24 7.47 -29.67
CA HIS A 43 -18.58 6.99 -30.88
C HIS A 43 -19.41 7.37 -32.11
N ARG A 44 -18.76 7.41 -33.27
CA ARG A 44 -19.38 7.71 -34.57
C ARG A 44 -18.85 6.79 -35.66
N GLU A 45 -19.74 6.27 -36.50
CA GLU A 45 -19.34 5.44 -37.65
C GLU A 45 -18.94 6.29 -38.87
N ASP A 46 -19.45 7.52 -38.95
CA ASP A 46 -19.20 8.47 -40.05
C ASP A 46 -17.91 9.29 -39.86
N ASP A 47 -17.20 9.06 -38.77
CA ASP A 47 -16.00 9.79 -38.39
C ASP A 47 -14.95 8.83 -37.85
N GLU A 48 -13.87 8.63 -38.61
CA GLU A 48 -12.78 7.75 -38.22
C GLU A 48 -12.23 8.14 -36.85
N ASP A 49 -12.06 9.43 -36.53
CA ASP A 49 -11.46 9.88 -35.26
C ASP A 49 -12.28 9.49 -34.02
N TYR A 50 -13.59 9.25 -34.19
CA TYR A 50 -14.52 8.86 -33.12
C TYR A 50 -15.06 7.43 -33.30
N ALA A 51 -14.56 6.69 -34.30
CA ALA A 51 -14.94 5.30 -34.50
C ALA A 51 -14.43 4.41 -33.36
N LEU A 52 -15.25 3.41 -32.99
CA LEU A 52 -14.84 2.37 -32.06
C LEU A 52 -13.60 1.67 -32.59
N ARG A 53 -12.61 1.54 -31.72
CA ARG A 53 -11.29 1.01 -32.08
C ARG A 53 -10.65 0.29 -30.92
N GLU A 54 -9.63 -0.48 -31.25
CA GLU A 54 -8.79 -1.11 -30.25
C GLU A 54 -7.93 -0.06 -29.54
N ASP A 55 -7.87 -0.14 -28.22
CA ASP A 55 -6.89 0.58 -27.43
C ASP A 55 -5.65 -0.27 -27.15
N ALA A 56 -4.63 -0.15 -28.00
CA ALA A 56 -3.41 -0.94 -27.89
C ALA A 56 -2.63 -0.70 -26.59
N ARG A 57 -2.67 0.51 -26.00
CA ARG A 57 -1.96 0.81 -24.74
C ARG A 57 -2.69 0.16 -23.56
N LEU A 58 -4.01 0.26 -23.52
CA LEU A 58 -4.83 -0.42 -22.52
C LEU A 58 -4.72 -1.94 -22.65
N ASN A 59 -4.77 -2.48 -23.87
CA ASN A 59 -4.67 -3.93 -24.09
C ASN A 59 -3.31 -4.49 -23.71
N ARG A 60 -2.20 -3.78 -23.97
CA ARG A 60 -0.88 -4.16 -23.45
C ARG A 60 -0.85 -4.21 -21.93
N TYR A 61 -1.51 -3.26 -21.25
CA TYR A 61 -1.64 -3.31 -19.80
C TYR A 61 -2.46 -4.53 -19.37
N ARG A 62 -3.61 -4.79 -19.99
CA ARG A 62 -4.52 -5.90 -19.67
C ARG A 62 -3.90 -7.27 -19.88
N GLU A 63 -3.13 -7.44 -20.95
CA GLU A 63 -2.42 -8.68 -21.30
C GLU A 63 -1.44 -9.11 -20.20
N ARG A 64 -0.75 -8.14 -19.55
CA ARG A 64 0.16 -8.42 -18.42
C ARG A 64 -0.55 -9.12 -17.26
N PHE A 65 -1.85 -8.89 -17.08
CA PHE A 65 -2.67 -9.50 -16.04
C PHE A 65 -3.51 -10.68 -16.56
N GLY A 66 -3.24 -11.16 -17.77
CA GLY A 66 -3.97 -12.27 -18.40
C GLY A 66 -5.45 -11.96 -18.64
N LEU A 67 -5.81 -10.69 -18.83
CA LEU A 67 -7.17 -10.24 -19.12
C LEU A 67 -7.43 -10.22 -20.62
N ASP A 68 -8.68 -10.44 -21.01
CA ASP A 68 -9.09 -10.43 -22.41
C ASP A 68 -8.90 -9.06 -23.07
N THR A 69 -8.47 -9.07 -24.32
CA THR A 69 -8.37 -7.89 -25.19
C THR A 69 -9.75 -7.26 -25.41
N VAL A 70 -9.83 -5.94 -25.26
CA VAL A 70 -11.05 -5.18 -25.58
C VAL A 70 -10.86 -4.52 -26.94
N ARG A 71 -11.76 -4.80 -27.89
CA ARG A 71 -11.63 -4.39 -29.30
C ARG A 71 -12.43 -3.15 -29.65
N ASP A 72 -13.58 -2.97 -29.00
CA ASP A 72 -14.51 -1.89 -29.31
C ASP A 72 -14.54 -0.91 -28.15
N MET A 73 -13.65 0.08 -28.19
CA MET A 73 -13.55 1.16 -27.20
C MET A 73 -13.76 2.50 -27.89
N GLU A 74 -14.32 3.47 -27.16
CA GLU A 74 -14.39 4.85 -27.66
C GLU A 74 -12.98 5.40 -27.89
N ALA A 75 -12.88 6.36 -28.82
CA ALA A 75 -11.61 6.94 -29.20
C ALA A 75 -10.89 7.62 -28.04
N VAL A 76 -9.56 7.65 -28.11
CA VAL A 76 -8.73 8.44 -27.19
C VAL A 76 -8.48 9.80 -27.84
N LEU A 77 -8.82 10.85 -27.12
CA LEU A 77 -8.67 12.24 -27.51
C LEU A 77 -7.43 12.80 -26.83
N LEU A 78 -6.53 13.39 -27.62
CA LEU A 78 -5.35 14.08 -27.13
C LEU A 78 -5.69 15.56 -26.89
N PRO A 79 -5.36 16.16 -25.74
CA PRO A 79 -5.62 17.57 -25.49
C PRO A 79 -5.03 18.51 -26.54
N GLY A 80 -3.88 18.15 -27.12
CA GLY A 80 -3.20 18.91 -28.16
C GLY A 80 -4.03 19.10 -29.43
N ASP A 81 -4.96 18.19 -29.71
CA ASP A 81 -5.83 18.23 -30.90
C ASP A 81 -7.11 19.04 -30.66
N VAL A 82 -7.36 19.45 -29.42
CA VAL A 82 -8.54 20.22 -29.02
C VAL A 82 -8.14 21.68 -28.74
N PRO A 83 -8.80 22.68 -29.35
CA PRO A 83 -8.57 24.10 -29.08
C PRO A 83 -8.67 24.43 -27.58
N GLU A 84 -7.86 25.38 -27.11
CA GLU A 84 -7.77 25.72 -25.68
C GLU A 84 -9.11 26.22 -25.12
N GLU A 85 -9.91 26.94 -25.92
CA GLU A 85 -11.25 27.40 -25.57
C GLU A 85 -12.26 26.27 -25.30
N HIS A 86 -11.97 25.06 -25.78
CA HIS A 86 -12.81 23.88 -25.59
C HIS A 86 -12.28 22.95 -24.49
N ARG A 87 -11.19 23.34 -23.82
CA ARG A 87 -10.62 22.60 -22.69
C ARG A 87 -11.27 23.07 -21.39
N ILE A 88 -11.67 22.11 -20.55
CA ILE A 88 -12.36 22.37 -19.30
C ILE A 88 -11.38 22.17 -18.15
N TYR A 89 -11.07 23.26 -17.45
CA TYR A 89 -10.17 23.25 -16.30
C TYR A 89 -10.93 23.38 -14.97
N SER A 90 -10.42 22.72 -13.95
CA SER A 90 -10.85 22.88 -12.55
C SER A 90 -9.61 22.83 -11.69
N ASP A 91 -9.44 23.82 -10.81
CA ASP A 91 -8.26 23.93 -9.95
C ASP A 91 -6.96 23.90 -10.76
N HIS A 92 -6.94 24.62 -11.89
CA HIS A 92 -5.83 24.67 -12.86
C HIS A 92 -5.45 23.34 -13.52
N VAL A 93 -6.26 22.29 -13.34
CA VAL A 93 -6.05 20.96 -13.93
C VAL A 93 -7.06 20.72 -15.04
N LEU A 94 -6.60 20.17 -16.17
CA LEU A 94 -7.46 19.75 -17.26
C LEU A 94 -8.35 18.57 -16.83
N VAL A 95 -9.65 18.80 -16.73
CA VAL A 95 -10.63 17.82 -16.23
C VAL A 95 -11.63 17.36 -17.30
N GLY A 96 -11.66 18.00 -18.45
CA GLY A 96 -12.53 17.61 -19.53
C GLY A 96 -12.21 18.29 -20.85
N LEU A 97 -12.77 17.75 -21.92
CA LEU A 97 -12.70 18.29 -23.26
C LEU A 97 -14.12 18.40 -23.80
N ASN A 98 -14.41 19.51 -24.48
CA ASN A 98 -15.56 19.65 -25.36
C ASN A 98 -15.11 19.35 -26.79
N ASP A 99 -15.65 18.31 -27.40
CA ASP A 99 -15.22 17.92 -28.74
C ASP A 99 -15.82 18.79 -29.85
N ARG A 100 -15.45 18.48 -31.11
CA ARG A 100 -15.95 19.18 -32.30
C ARG A 100 -17.45 19.01 -32.55
N TYR A 101 -18.10 18.08 -31.85
CA TYR A 101 -19.54 17.81 -31.92
C TYR A 101 -20.30 18.46 -30.76
N GLY A 102 -19.61 19.13 -29.83
CA GLY A 102 -20.24 19.74 -28.65
C GLY A 102 -20.46 18.77 -27.49
N GLU A 103 -19.91 17.55 -27.58
CA GLU A 103 -20.03 16.53 -26.53
C GLU A 103 -18.87 16.66 -25.53
N VAL A 104 -19.22 16.65 -24.25
CA VAL A 104 -18.25 16.81 -23.16
C VAL A 104 -17.79 15.44 -22.67
N THR A 105 -16.47 15.21 -22.66
CA THR A 105 -15.86 14.08 -21.96
C THR A 105 -15.09 14.52 -20.71
N ARG A 106 -15.09 13.64 -19.70
CA ARG A 106 -14.36 13.78 -18.42
C ARG A 106 -13.59 12.53 -18.02
N ARG A 107 -13.58 11.49 -18.86
CA ARG A 107 -12.87 10.23 -18.60
C ARG A 107 -11.37 10.43 -18.87
N ARG A 108 -10.64 10.81 -17.83
CA ARG A 108 -9.20 11.10 -17.87
C ARG A 108 -8.40 9.81 -17.86
N LEU A 109 -7.45 9.67 -18.78
CA LEU A 109 -6.65 8.46 -18.97
C LEU A 109 -5.18 8.73 -18.67
N CYS A 110 -4.51 7.72 -18.12
CA CYS A 110 -3.05 7.72 -18.02
C CYS A 110 -2.43 7.60 -19.43
N PRO A 111 -1.52 8.48 -19.87
CA PRO A 111 -0.91 8.41 -21.21
C PRO A 111 -0.03 7.16 -21.43
N HIS A 112 0.34 6.46 -20.35
CA HIS A 112 1.20 5.27 -20.45
C HIS A 112 0.42 3.95 -20.54
N CYS A 113 -0.71 3.83 -19.83
CA CYS A 113 -1.47 2.58 -19.75
C CYS A 113 -2.95 2.70 -20.11
N HIS A 114 -3.45 3.91 -20.35
CA HIS A 114 -4.84 4.21 -20.71
C HIS A 114 -5.91 3.72 -19.71
N ASN A 115 -5.52 3.36 -18.49
CA ASN A 115 -6.45 3.21 -17.38
C ASN A 115 -6.99 4.57 -16.96
N GLU A 116 -8.26 4.59 -16.55
CA GLU A 116 -8.93 5.79 -16.05
C GLU A 116 -8.31 6.24 -14.73
N LEU A 117 -7.98 7.52 -14.64
CA LEU A 117 -7.35 8.13 -13.47
C LEU A 117 -8.40 8.55 -12.45
N PRO A 118 -8.09 8.48 -11.13
CA PRO A 118 -8.92 9.10 -10.11
C PRO A 118 -9.21 10.57 -10.43
N VAL A 119 -10.44 11.03 -10.17
CA VAL A 119 -10.88 12.40 -10.50
C VAL A 119 -10.02 13.49 -9.87
N THR A 120 -9.41 13.20 -8.72
CA THR A 120 -8.52 14.11 -7.98
C THR A 120 -7.09 14.17 -8.53
N SER A 121 -6.72 13.27 -9.46
CA SER A 121 -5.35 13.20 -10.00
C SER A 121 -4.90 14.55 -10.56
N GLY A 122 -3.75 15.03 -10.10
CA GLY A 122 -3.18 16.32 -10.54
C GLY A 122 -3.70 17.53 -9.77
N LYS A 123 -4.85 17.43 -9.10
CA LYS A 123 -5.38 18.49 -8.22
C LYS A 123 -4.77 18.43 -6.82
N VAL A 124 -4.36 17.24 -6.42
CA VAL A 124 -3.81 16.92 -5.10
C VAL A 124 -2.57 16.05 -5.24
N PRO A 125 -1.67 16.00 -4.24
CA PRO A 125 -0.55 15.10 -4.25
C PRO A 125 -0.98 13.64 -4.44
N SER A 126 -0.23 12.89 -5.26
CA SER A 126 -0.43 11.46 -5.43
C SER A 126 0.23 10.71 -4.26
N ASN A 127 -0.47 10.59 -3.13
CA ASN A 127 0.07 9.92 -1.95
C ASN A 127 -0.18 8.42 -2.03
N ILE A 128 0.83 7.64 -2.42
CA ILE A 128 0.73 6.19 -2.62
C ILE A 128 1.49 5.46 -1.51
N ILE A 129 0.82 4.50 -0.86
CA ILE A 129 1.49 3.57 0.07
C ILE A 129 1.74 2.24 -0.63
N SER A 130 2.99 1.80 -0.62
CA SER A 130 3.42 0.53 -1.21
C SER A 130 3.59 -0.55 -0.15
N ILE A 131 3.12 -1.76 -0.43
CA ILE A 131 3.37 -2.95 0.38
C ILE A 131 4.47 -3.78 -0.28
N VAL A 132 5.54 -4.04 0.46
CA VAL A 132 6.73 -4.77 -0.01
C VAL A 132 7.04 -5.93 0.92
N GLY A 133 7.56 -7.04 0.40
CA GLY A 133 8.02 -8.17 1.21
C GLY A 133 8.19 -9.42 0.37
N ALA A 134 8.92 -10.40 0.90
CA ALA A 134 9.20 -11.68 0.25
C ALA A 134 7.92 -12.49 -0.05
N SER A 135 8.07 -13.61 -0.75
CA SER A 135 6.97 -14.56 -0.91
C SER A 135 6.51 -15.11 0.45
N GLN A 136 5.22 -15.41 0.59
CA GLN A 136 4.64 -16.09 1.79
C GLN A 136 4.71 -15.32 3.12
N VAL A 137 5.15 -14.06 3.13
CA VAL A 137 5.18 -13.22 4.34
C VAL A 137 3.79 -12.84 4.87
N GLY A 138 2.72 -13.24 4.17
CA GLY A 138 1.34 -12.93 4.56
C GLY A 138 0.81 -11.60 4.02
N LYS A 139 1.38 -11.05 2.94
CA LYS A 139 0.95 -9.77 2.34
C LYS A 139 -0.56 -9.73 2.07
N SER A 140 -1.11 -10.76 1.41
CA SER A 140 -2.53 -10.83 1.08
C SER A 140 -3.41 -10.89 2.34
N VAL A 141 -3.03 -11.69 3.34
CA VAL A 141 -3.77 -11.81 4.61
C VAL A 141 -3.72 -10.50 5.41
N TYR A 142 -2.55 -9.89 5.51
CA TYR A 142 -2.37 -8.58 6.15
C TYR A 142 -3.18 -7.51 5.44
N MET A 143 -3.12 -7.45 4.12
CA MET A 143 -3.86 -6.47 3.31
C MET A 143 -5.36 -6.60 3.50
N THR A 144 -5.91 -7.82 3.40
CA THR A 144 -7.34 -8.05 3.65
C THR A 144 -7.75 -7.57 5.03
N SER A 145 -6.94 -7.90 6.04
CA SER A 145 -7.21 -7.56 7.43
C SER A 145 -7.08 -6.05 7.69
N LEU A 146 -6.10 -5.40 7.07
CA LEU A 146 -5.93 -3.95 7.12
C LEU A 146 -7.14 -3.26 6.48
N ILE A 147 -7.49 -3.57 5.24
CA ILE A 147 -8.61 -2.94 4.54
C ILE A 147 -9.92 -3.14 5.32
N HIS A 148 -10.20 -4.37 5.78
CA HIS A 148 -11.37 -4.64 6.61
C HIS A 148 -11.38 -3.79 7.90
N THR A 149 -10.23 -3.66 8.58
CA THR A 149 -10.12 -2.85 9.81
C THR A 149 -10.29 -1.36 9.53
N LEU A 150 -9.69 -0.86 8.43
CA LEU A 150 -9.83 0.52 7.99
C LEU A 150 -11.28 0.88 7.68
N GLN A 151 -11.99 0.00 6.95
CA GLN A 151 -13.38 0.24 6.53
C GLN A 151 -14.37 0.19 7.69
N ASN A 152 -14.13 -0.68 8.69
CA ASN A 152 -15.09 -0.93 9.76
C ASN A 152 -14.79 -0.17 11.06
N SER A 153 -13.60 0.41 11.22
CA SER A 153 -13.23 1.07 12.49
C SER A 153 -12.24 2.22 12.36
N THR A 154 -11.09 2.02 11.72
CA THR A 154 -10.01 3.01 11.77
C THR A 154 -10.39 4.30 11.04
N ALA A 155 -11.04 4.21 9.88
CA ALA A 155 -11.43 5.41 9.13
C ALA A 155 -12.35 6.33 9.94
N ASP A 156 -13.33 5.76 10.66
CA ASP A 156 -14.22 6.53 11.54
C ASP A 156 -13.47 7.22 12.67
N ASN A 157 -12.44 6.58 13.24
CA ASN A 157 -11.60 7.16 14.30
C ASN A 157 -10.74 8.36 13.84
N PHE A 158 -10.66 8.62 12.53
CA PHE A 158 -9.89 9.71 11.93
C PHE A 158 -10.75 10.61 11.02
N GLU A 159 -12.07 10.58 11.20
CA GLU A 159 -13.02 11.35 10.38
C GLU A 159 -12.81 11.13 8.87
N ALA A 160 -12.63 9.89 8.45
CA ALA A 160 -12.34 9.50 7.09
C ALA A 160 -13.22 8.34 6.62
N ALA A 161 -13.10 7.99 5.34
CA ALA A 161 -13.68 6.81 4.73
C ALA A 161 -12.60 6.05 3.94
N CYS A 162 -12.61 4.73 4.02
CA CYS A 162 -11.77 3.86 3.18
C CYS A 162 -12.65 3.21 2.10
N MET A 163 -12.42 3.53 0.83
CA MET A 163 -13.26 3.07 -0.27
C MET A 163 -12.44 2.50 -1.45
N PRO A 164 -12.92 1.46 -2.13
CA PRO A 164 -12.29 0.97 -3.35
C PRO A 164 -12.42 2.00 -4.47
N LEU A 165 -11.41 2.08 -5.35
CA LEU A 165 -11.40 3.05 -6.44
C LEU A 165 -12.53 2.82 -7.45
N THR A 166 -12.94 1.56 -7.65
CA THR A 166 -14.04 1.19 -8.56
C THR A 166 -14.94 0.10 -7.96
N THR A 167 -16.17 0.00 -8.45
CA THR A 167 -17.12 -1.06 -8.08
C THR A 167 -16.59 -2.46 -8.45
N GLU A 168 -15.78 -2.57 -9.49
CA GLU A 168 -15.17 -3.83 -9.90
C GLU A 168 -14.14 -4.31 -8.86
N ILE A 169 -13.26 -3.39 -8.43
CA ILE A 169 -12.28 -3.65 -7.36
C ILE A 169 -13.00 -4.06 -6.08
N SER A 170 -14.06 -3.33 -5.71
CA SER A 170 -14.92 -3.66 -4.55
C SER A 170 -15.41 -5.11 -4.60
N ARG A 171 -16.04 -5.52 -5.72
CA ARG A 171 -16.65 -6.84 -5.86
C ARG A 171 -15.60 -7.94 -5.84
N LYS A 172 -14.50 -7.78 -6.59
CA LYS A 172 -13.40 -8.74 -6.64
C LYS A 172 -12.74 -8.93 -5.27
N PHE A 173 -12.47 -7.83 -4.57
CA PHE A 173 -11.88 -7.88 -3.24
C PHE A 173 -12.79 -8.62 -2.26
N ARG A 174 -14.08 -8.25 -2.23
CA ARG A 174 -15.04 -8.86 -1.31
C ARG A 174 -15.16 -10.38 -1.50
N MET A 175 -15.38 -10.83 -2.74
CA MET A 175 -15.60 -12.25 -3.03
C MET A 175 -14.34 -13.11 -2.86
N ASN A 176 -13.17 -12.59 -3.23
CA ASN A 176 -11.93 -13.37 -3.29
C ASN A 176 -11.08 -13.26 -2.02
N TYR A 177 -11.28 -12.21 -1.21
CA TYR A 177 -10.45 -11.91 -0.04
C TYR A 177 -11.27 -11.77 1.24
N GLU A 178 -12.18 -10.80 1.30
CA GLU A 178 -12.87 -10.45 2.54
C GLU A 178 -13.83 -11.55 3.02
N GLU A 179 -14.78 -11.98 2.19
CA GLU A 179 -15.72 -13.06 2.51
C GLU A 179 -15.03 -14.37 2.89
N PRO A 180 -14.04 -14.89 2.13
CA PRO A 180 -13.34 -16.11 2.55
C PRO A 180 -12.70 -15.98 3.93
N LEU A 181 -12.05 -14.86 4.22
CA LEU A 181 -11.28 -14.70 5.43
C LEU A 181 -12.15 -14.39 6.67
N PHE A 182 -13.07 -13.42 6.55
CA PHE A 182 -13.85 -12.90 7.68
C PHE A 182 -15.22 -13.56 7.84
N GLU A 183 -15.84 -14.07 6.77
CA GLU A 183 -17.17 -14.69 6.85
C GLU A 183 -17.12 -16.22 6.85
N ARG A 184 -16.27 -16.82 6.00
CA ARG A 184 -16.20 -18.29 5.85
C ARG A 184 -15.17 -18.95 6.77
N GLY A 185 -14.17 -18.20 7.24
CA GLY A 185 -13.08 -18.74 8.07
C GLY A 185 -12.07 -19.57 7.27
N ASP A 186 -12.01 -19.38 5.96
CA ASP A 186 -11.08 -20.04 5.05
C ASP A 186 -9.76 -19.27 5.00
N LEU A 187 -8.63 -19.97 4.88
CA LEU A 187 -7.40 -19.32 4.46
C LEU A 187 -7.49 -18.91 3.00
N LEU A 188 -6.94 -17.74 2.69
CA LEU A 188 -6.76 -17.31 1.31
C LEU A 188 -5.90 -18.34 0.57
N ALA A 189 -6.40 -18.81 -0.57
CA ALA A 189 -5.62 -19.69 -1.43
C ALA A 189 -4.29 -19.00 -1.75
N SER A 190 -3.18 -19.75 -1.72
CA SER A 190 -1.90 -19.21 -2.18
C SER A 190 -2.10 -18.68 -3.60
N THR A 191 -1.76 -17.41 -3.83
CA THR A 191 -1.86 -16.73 -5.12
C THR A 191 -1.31 -17.66 -6.20
N GLN A 192 -2.10 -17.96 -7.23
CA GLN A 192 -1.68 -18.86 -8.31
C GLN A 192 -0.39 -18.31 -8.91
N LYS A 193 0.65 -19.15 -8.97
CA LYS A 193 2.01 -18.75 -9.38
C LYS A 193 2.13 -18.28 -10.83
N GLU A 194 1.08 -18.46 -11.64
CA GLU A 194 1.14 -18.39 -13.10
C GLU A 194 0.49 -17.13 -13.70
N ARG A 195 -0.19 -16.28 -12.91
CA ARG A 195 -0.87 -15.08 -13.43
C ARG A 195 -0.72 -13.88 -12.51
N MET A 196 -0.34 -12.73 -13.08
CA MET A 196 -0.39 -11.45 -12.37
C MET A 196 -1.85 -11.11 -12.09
N GLN A 197 -2.13 -10.65 -10.88
CA GLN A 197 -3.43 -10.10 -10.53
C GLN A 197 -3.44 -8.59 -10.69
N GLU A 198 -4.56 -8.04 -11.16
CA GLU A 198 -4.76 -6.60 -11.19
C GLU A 198 -4.58 -6.01 -9.78
N PRO A 199 -4.00 -4.80 -9.67
CA PRO A 199 -3.85 -4.17 -8.38
C PRO A 199 -5.20 -3.84 -7.74
N PHE A 200 -5.31 -4.09 -6.44
CA PHE A 200 -6.40 -3.56 -5.65
C PHE A 200 -6.05 -2.16 -5.19
N ILE A 201 -6.86 -1.19 -5.59
CA ILE A 201 -6.66 0.22 -5.29
C ILE A 201 -7.77 0.70 -4.36
N PHE A 202 -7.38 1.16 -3.17
CA PHE A 202 -8.25 1.76 -2.18
C PHE A 202 -7.83 3.20 -1.91
N GLN A 203 -8.79 4.04 -1.55
CA GLN A 203 -8.56 5.43 -1.15
C GLN A 203 -9.04 5.65 0.28
N PHE A 204 -8.17 6.21 1.10
CA PHE A 204 -8.49 6.74 2.42
C PHE A 204 -8.73 8.24 2.27
N VAL A 205 -9.98 8.65 2.39
CA VAL A 205 -10.45 10.01 2.10
C VAL A 205 -10.96 10.65 3.38
N PHE A 206 -10.34 11.75 3.80
CA PHE A 206 -10.76 12.51 4.97
C PHE A 206 -12.02 13.32 4.66
N LYS A 207 -12.85 13.56 5.68
CA LYS A 207 -13.97 14.52 5.60
C LYS A 207 -13.48 15.96 5.42
N ASP A 208 -12.29 16.25 5.93
CA ASP A 208 -11.58 17.50 5.70
C ASP A 208 -11.00 17.52 4.27
N GLU A 209 -11.65 18.28 3.36
CA GLU A 209 -11.28 18.40 1.95
C GLU A 209 -9.88 18.99 1.74
N GLU A 210 -9.33 19.68 2.75
CA GLU A 210 -7.97 20.22 2.72
C GLU A 210 -6.90 19.12 2.81
N LYS A 211 -7.27 17.93 3.29
CA LYS A 211 -6.40 16.75 3.36
C LYS A 211 -6.54 15.92 2.09
N PRO A 212 -5.48 15.78 1.28
CA PRO A 212 -5.56 15.05 0.03
C PRO A 212 -5.83 13.56 0.27
N PRO A 213 -6.60 12.85 -0.57
CA PRO A 213 -6.82 11.42 -0.41
C PRO A 213 -5.51 10.64 -0.46
N LEU A 214 -5.40 9.60 0.36
CA LEU A 214 -4.28 8.68 0.39
C LEU A 214 -4.67 7.41 -0.37
N THR A 215 -3.85 6.98 -1.32
CA THR A 215 -4.12 5.81 -2.15
C THR A 215 -3.29 4.63 -1.68
N LEU A 216 -3.97 3.56 -1.27
CA LEU A 216 -3.39 2.27 -0.95
C LEU A 216 -3.42 1.42 -2.23
N VAL A 217 -2.25 1.08 -2.77
CA VAL A 217 -2.17 0.19 -3.92
C VAL A 217 -1.53 -1.13 -3.52
N PHE A 218 -2.26 -2.21 -3.77
CA PHE A 218 -1.81 -3.55 -3.47
C PHE A 218 -1.63 -4.37 -4.76
N PHE A 219 -0.42 -4.89 -4.94
CA PHE A 219 -0.14 -5.93 -5.92
C PHE A 219 -0.09 -7.26 -5.19
N ASP A 220 -1.10 -8.10 -5.40
CA ASP A 220 -0.95 -9.51 -5.07
C ASP A 220 -0.06 -10.14 -6.12
N VAL A 221 1.14 -10.48 -5.71
CA VAL A 221 2.07 -11.19 -6.58
C VAL A 221 2.48 -12.45 -5.85
N ALA A 222 2.28 -13.57 -6.53
CA ALA A 222 2.96 -14.80 -6.18
C ALA A 222 4.47 -14.50 -6.16
N GLY A 223 5.05 -14.47 -4.96
CA GLY A 223 6.38 -13.88 -4.77
C GLY A 223 7.49 -14.56 -5.58
N GLU A 224 8.51 -13.77 -5.92
CA GLU A 224 9.84 -14.15 -6.45
C GLU A 224 9.89 -15.13 -7.64
N GLY A 225 8.73 -15.45 -8.22
CA GLY A 225 8.58 -16.31 -9.39
C GLY A 225 8.39 -15.55 -10.70
N MET A 226 8.55 -14.23 -10.72
CA MET A 226 8.40 -13.43 -11.93
C MET A 226 9.77 -12.90 -12.35
N VAL A 227 10.48 -13.71 -13.12
CA VAL A 227 11.76 -13.38 -13.80
C VAL A 227 11.56 -12.34 -14.92
N ASP A 228 10.38 -11.70 -14.96
CA ASP A 228 9.99 -10.78 -16.01
C ASP A 228 10.54 -9.37 -15.73
N GLN A 229 11.30 -8.84 -16.67
CA GLN A 229 11.86 -7.49 -16.59
C GLN A 229 10.75 -6.42 -16.50
N ASP A 230 9.59 -6.66 -17.09
CA ASP A 230 8.44 -5.75 -17.02
C ASP A 230 7.88 -5.67 -15.59
N TYR A 231 7.94 -6.77 -14.85
CA TYR A 231 7.50 -6.85 -13.45
C TYR A 231 8.50 -6.14 -12.52
N LEU A 232 9.80 -6.39 -12.67
CA LEU A 232 10.83 -5.66 -11.93
C LEU A 232 10.73 -4.15 -12.18
N GLY A 233 10.44 -3.75 -13.43
CA GLY A 233 10.18 -2.35 -13.78
C GLY A 233 8.97 -1.75 -13.07
N LEU A 234 7.83 -2.46 -13.04
CA LEU A 234 6.63 -2.00 -12.33
C LEU A 234 6.83 -1.93 -10.81
N HIS A 235 7.54 -2.92 -10.24
CA HIS A 235 7.87 -2.98 -8.82
C HIS A 235 8.82 -1.86 -8.39
N GLY A 236 9.86 -1.60 -9.18
CA GLY A 236 10.76 -0.46 -8.96
C GLY A 236 10.04 0.87 -9.04
N GLN A 237 9.17 1.07 -10.05
CA GLN A 237 8.39 2.31 -10.20
C GLN A 237 7.38 2.51 -9.07
N HIS A 238 6.72 1.45 -8.63
CA HIS A 238 5.78 1.47 -7.50
C HIS A 238 6.43 2.04 -6.25
N ILE A 239 7.62 1.56 -5.92
CA ILE A 239 8.35 1.95 -4.71
C ILE A 239 8.98 3.32 -4.88
N LYS A 240 9.54 3.60 -6.06
CA LYS A 240 10.16 4.90 -6.38
C LYS A 240 9.20 6.07 -6.22
N ASN A 241 7.95 5.89 -6.64
CA ASN A 241 6.93 6.92 -6.61
C ASN A 241 5.98 6.78 -5.41
N SER A 242 6.36 5.99 -4.39
CA SER A 242 5.60 5.84 -3.15
C SER A 242 5.90 6.98 -2.18
N SER A 243 4.89 7.33 -1.38
CA SER A 243 5.00 8.27 -0.26
C SER A 243 5.31 7.54 1.04
N GLY A 244 4.99 6.26 1.14
CA GLY A 244 5.28 5.43 2.31
C GLY A 244 5.37 3.95 1.94
N ILE A 245 6.15 3.20 2.71
CA ILE A 245 6.38 1.76 2.47
C ILE A 245 5.96 0.98 3.72
N LEU A 246 5.15 -0.07 3.52
CA LEU A 246 4.90 -1.12 4.49
C LEU A 246 5.75 -2.34 4.10
N PHE A 247 6.86 -2.55 4.79
CA PHE A 247 7.83 -3.62 4.55
C PHE A 247 7.52 -4.85 5.42
N MET A 248 6.89 -5.85 4.84
CA MET A 248 6.43 -7.07 5.50
C MET A 248 7.55 -8.09 5.69
N VAL A 249 7.68 -8.57 6.92
CA VAL A 249 8.63 -9.60 7.33
C VAL A 249 7.88 -10.70 8.07
N ASP A 250 8.05 -11.95 7.64
CA ASP A 250 7.57 -13.07 8.43
C ASP A 250 8.65 -13.51 9.42
N PRO A 251 8.38 -13.52 10.73
CA PRO A 251 9.36 -13.92 11.74
C PRO A 251 9.95 -15.31 11.50
N LEU A 252 9.22 -16.23 10.85
CA LEU A 252 9.69 -17.59 10.57
C LEU A 252 10.73 -17.65 9.43
N GLN A 253 10.88 -16.59 8.65
CA GLN A 253 11.96 -16.44 7.67
C GLN A 253 13.30 -16.21 8.36
N ILE A 254 13.30 -15.59 9.54
CA ILE A 254 14.51 -15.38 10.33
C ILE A 254 14.95 -16.72 10.92
N ARG A 255 16.12 -17.19 10.45
CA ARG A 255 16.66 -18.51 10.81
C ARG A 255 16.76 -18.72 12.32
N SER A 256 17.26 -17.74 13.07
CA SER A 256 17.46 -17.83 14.51
C SER A 256 16.13 -18.04 15.27
N ILE A 257 15.04 -17.42 14.82
CA ILE A 257 13.69 -17.62 15.36
C ILE A 257 13.25 -19.07 15.11
N ARG A 258 13.35 -19.53 13.87
CA ARG A 258 12.94 -20.90 13.50
C ARG A 258 13.72 -21.96 14.29
N ASP A 259 15.03 -21.80 14.43
CA ASP A 259 15.88 -22.72 15.18
C ASP A 259 15.48 -22.77 16.67
N ARG A 260 15.10 -21.62 17.27
CA ARG A 260 14.61 -21.55 18.65
C ARG A 260 13.23 -22.19 18.84
N ILE A 261 12.28 -21.87 17.96
CA ILE A 261 10.93 -22.46 18.00
C ILE A 261 11.01 -23.99 17.91
N ARG A 262 11.89 -24.53 17.05
CA ARG A 262 12.15 -25.98 16.95
C ARG A 262 12.70 -26.58 18.24
N ILE A 263 13.63 -25.90 18.91
CA ILE A 263 14.19 -26.37 20.19
C ILE A 263 13.10 -26.44 21.29
N GLN A 264 12.18 -25.47 21.35
CA GLN A 264 11.15 -25.42 22.38
C GLN A 264 9.96 -26.35 22.11
N LEU A 265 9.53 -26.49 20.86
CA LEU A 265 8.29 -27.21 20.50
C LEU A 265 8.52 -28.61 19.90
N GLY A 266 9.75 -28.96 19.53
CA GLY A 266 10.06 -30.20 18.82
C GLY A 266 9.65 -30.18 17.33
N ASP A 267 9.94 -31.27 16.61
CA ASP A 267 9.77 -31.39 15.15
C ASP A 267 8.29 -31.56 14.69
N SER A 268 7.33 -31.37 15.58
CA SER A 268 5.93 -31.85 15.43
C SER A 268 4.97 -30.87 14.75
N ARG A 269 5.43 -29.72 14.24
CA ARG A 269 4.59 -28.78 13.49
C ARG A 269 5.16 -28.50 12.10
N GLY A 270 4.66 -29.28 11.13
CA GLY A 270 4.54 -28.92 9.72
C GLY A 270 5.85 -28.80 8.92
N GLU A 271 5.79 -29.09 7.63
CA GLU A 271 6.91 -28.93 6.71
C GLU A 271 7.38 -27.47 6.67
N TRP A 272 8.45 -27.17 7.40
CA TRP A 272 9.19 -25.93 7.26
C TRP A 272 9.83 -25.93 5.88
N VAL A 273 9.16 -25.34 4.89
CA VAL A 273 9.65 -25.26 3.51
C VAL A 273 11.08 -24.72 3.50
N SER A 274 11.97 -25.44 2.82
CA SER A 274 13.43 -25.33 2.97
C SER A 274 14.07 -24.15 2.23
N ARG A 275 13.29 -23.21 1.69
CA ARG A 275 13.78 -21.98 1.05
C ARG A 275 12.75 -20.87 1.22
N TYR A 276 12.90 -20.09 2.28
CA TYR A 276 12.30 -18.77 2.34
C TYR A 276 13.36 -17.79 1.87
N ASP A 277 13.00 -16.89 0.96
CA ASP A 277 13.85 -15.75 0.63
C ASP A 277 14.05 -14.92 1.91
N GLU A 278 15.30 -14.57 2.21
CA GLU A 278 15.59 -13.85 3.44
C GLU A 278 15.07 -12.40 3.29
N PRO A 279 14.52 -11.77 4.34
CA PRO A 279 14.07 -10.39 4.28
C PRO A 279 15.13 -9.42 3.74
N ARG A 280 16.41 -9.77 3.94
CA ARG A 280 17.57 -9.04 3.45
C ARG A 280 17.67 -9.05 1.92
N ASP A 281 17.33 -10.14 1.25
CA ASP A 281 17.40 -10.25 -0.21
C ASP A 281 16.42 -9.30 -0.87
N VAL A 282 15.22 -9.17 -0.30
CA VAL A 282 14.24 -8.15 -0.72
C VAL A 282 14.83 -6.75 -0.61
N VAL A 283 15.47 -6.42 0.51
CA VAL A 283 16.12 -5.10 0.69
C VAL A 283 17.23 -4.87 -0.32
N LEU A 284 18.01 -5.89 -0.69
CA LEU A 284 19.06 -5.78 -1.69
C LEU A 284 18.49 -5.51 -3.09
N THR A 285 17.38 -6.15 -3.45
CA THR A 285 16.65 -5.86 -4.69
C THR A 285 16.09 -4.43 -4.69
N LEU A 286 15.52 -3.98 -3.58
CA LEU A 286 15.11 -2.58 -3.44
C LEU A 286 16.28 -1.61 -3.60
N PHE A 287 17.44 -2.00 -3.08
CA PHE A 287 18.64 -1.22 -3.21
C PHE A 287 19.09 -1.11 -4.66
N SER A 288 19.23 -2.24 -5.37
CA SER A 288 19.68 -2.25 -6.76
C SER A 288 18.75 -1.47 -7.69
N ASP A 289 17.44 -1.63 -7.51
CA ASP A 289 16.46 -1.17 -8.49
C ASP A 289 16.03 0.28 -8.26
N PHE A 290 16.23 0.77 -7.03
CA PHE A 290 15.69 2.06 -6.61
C PHE A 290 16.66 2.87 -5.73
N ILE A 291 17.07 2.35 -4.57
CA ILE A 291 17.76 3.18 -3.55
C ILE A 291 19.15 3.61 -4.03
N ALA A 292 19.86 2.77 -4.79
CA ALA A 292 21.16 3.09 -5.36
C ALA A 292 21.15 4.30 -6.30
N HIS A 293 19.99 4.61 -6.88
CA HIS A 293 19.80 5.74 -7.80
C HIS A 293 19.35 7.03 -7.09
N GLN A 294 19.24 7.03 -5.76
CA GLN A 294 18.90 8.21 -4.97
C GLN A 294 20.16 8.93 -4.44
N GLU A 295 19.98 10.18 -4.04
CA GLU A 295 21.03 10.95 -3.35
C GLU A 295 21.48 10.22 -2.07
N ASP A 296 22.81 10.18 -1.85
CA ASP A 296 23.49 9.40 -0.81
C ASP A 296 23.25 7.88 -0.83
N SER A 297 22.61 7.34 -1.88
CA SER A 297 22.15 5.95 -1.92
C SER A 297 21.30 5.56 -0.69
N LYS A 298 20.44 6.48 -0.24
CA LYS A 298 19.50 6.27 0.86
C LYS A 298 18.12 6.83 0.54
N THR A 299 17.08 6.15 1.02
CA THR A 299 15.70 6.61 0.89
C THR A 299 15.20 7.40 2.10
N ASN A 300 14.50 8.50 1.82
CA ASN A 300 13.75 9.32 2.77
C ASN A 300 12.29 8.87 2.90
N ILE A 301 11.85 7.89 2.13
CA ILE A 301 10.46 7.42 2.17
C ILE A 301 10.22 6.73 3.52
N PRO A 302 9.27 7.21 4.34
CA PRO A 302 8.97 6.59 5.63
C PRO A 302 8.58 5.13 5.43
N THR A 303 9.31 4.24 6.10
CA THR A 303 9.19 2.78 5.93
C THR A 303 8.83 2.10 7.25
N ALA A 304 7.63 1.53 7.34
CA ALA A 304 7.20 0.71 8.46
C ALA A 304 7.61 -0.75 8.19
N VAL A 305 8.53 -1.29 8.99
CA VAL A 305 8.88 -2.71 8.99
C VAL A 305 7.89 -3.45 9.87
N VAL A 306 7.14 -4.38 9.28
CA VAL A 306 6.00 -5.04 9.91
C VAL A 306 6.27 -6.54 10.06
N LEU A 307 6.43 -7.02 11.29
CA LEU A 307 6.42 -8.46 11.60
C LEU A 307 4.98 -8.97 11.53
N THR A 308 4.63 -9.71 10.47
CA THR A 308 3.24 -9.98 10.09
C THR A 308 2.51 -11.06 10.88
N LYS A 309 3.28 -11.98 11.51
CA LYS A 309 2.78 -13.17 12.22
C LYS A 309 3.25 -13.16 13.67
N SER A 310 3.02 -12.05 14.36
CA SER A 310 3.48 -11.86 15.75
C SER A 310 2.94 -12.91 16.71
N ASP A 311 1.78 -13.50 16.43
CA ASP A 311 1.21 -14.65 17.17
C ASP A 311 2.16 -15.87 17.19
N MET A 312 3.02 -16.03 16.18
CA MET A 312 4.03 -17.10 16.18
C MET A 312 5.14 -16.90 17.20
N LEU A 313 5.31 -15.67 17.66
CA LEU A 313 6.29 -15.31 18.66
C LEU A 313 5.82 -15.62 20.08
N GLU A 314 4.57 -16.04 20.30
CA GLU A 314 4.07 -16.46 21.61
C GLU A 314 4.92 -17.57 22.25
N SER A 315 5.46 -18.47 21.43
CA SER A 315 6.34 -19.56 21.88
C SER A 315 7.67 -19.07 22.45
N LEU A 316 8.11 -17.86 22.07
CA LEU A 316 9.33 -17.22 22.55
C LEU A 316 9.11 -16.39 23.83
N ARG A 317 7.91 -16.42 24.41
CA ARG A 317 7.62 -15.76 25.69
C ARG A 317 8.42 -16.44 26.80
N GLY A 318 9.11 -15.63 27.59
CA GLY A 318 9.84 -16.09 28.77
C GLY A 318 9.82 -15.03 29.87
N ASP A 319 9.73 -15.49 31.12
CA ASP A 319 9.78 -14.62 32.30
C ASP A 319 11.17 -14.01 32.51
N ASP A 320 12.21 -14.64 31.96
CA ASP A 320 13.55 -14.06 31.85
C ASP A 320 13.64 -12.93 30.81
N GLY A 321 12.61 -12.77 29.98
CA GLY A 321 12.53 -11.76 28.94
C GLY A 321 13.66 -11.85 27.93
N GLU A 322 14.22 -13.05 27.71
CA GLU A 322 15.38 -13.21 26.83
C GLU A 322 15.07 -12.66 25.42
N TYR A 323 13.92 -13.00 24.86
CA TYR A 323 13.51 -12.55 23.54
C TYR A 323 12.29 -11.65 23.60
N ILE A 324 11.21 -12.13 24.20
CA ILE A 324 9.94 -11.41 24.33
C ILE A 324 9.43 -11.61 25.74
N LYS A 325 9.04 -10.51 26.38
CA LYS A 325 8.50 -10.55 27.74
C LYS A 325 7.09 -11.14 27.74
N SER A 326 6.74 -11.83 28.83
CA SER A 326 5.40 -12.39 29.01
C SER A 326 4.27 -11.35 28.90
N ASN A 327 4.53 -10.08 29.23
CA ASN A 327 3.58 -8.96 29.14
C ASN A 327 3.86 -8.00 27.96
N SER A 328 4.47 -8.51 26.89
CA SER A 328 4.82 -7.72 25.71
C SER A 328 3.62 -7.06 25.04
N ASN A 329 3.79 -5.83 24.56
CA ASN A 329 2.76 -5.05 23.89
C ASN A 329 2.37 -5.63 22.52
N ILE A 330 3.22 -6.49 21.93
CA ILE A 330 3.03 -7.06 20.59
C ILE A 330 1.78 -7.95 20.48
N PHE A 331 1.30 -8.48 21.60
CA PHE A 331 0.14 -9.39 21.68
C PHE A 331 -1.15 -8.67 22.06
N HIS A 332 -1.11 -7.36 22.25
CA HIS A 332 -2.24 -6.56 22.70
C HIS A 332 -2.59 -5.50 21.65
N ASN A 333 -3.86 -5.44 21.27
CA ASN A 333 -4.33 -4.46 20.31
C ASN A 333 -4.42 -3.06 20.95
N VAL A 334 -4.13 -2.03 20.17
CA VAL A 334 -4.28 -0.61 20.54
C VAL A 334 -5.21 0.05 19.53
N VAL A 335 -6.02 0.99 20.01
CA VAL A 335 -6.92 1.77 19.15
C VAL A 335 -6.53 3.23 19.26
N HIS A 336 -6.03 3.80 18.16
CA HIS A 336 -5.78 5.23 18.05
C HIS A 336 -7.04 5.98 17.60
N ARG A 337 -7.23 7.19 18.13
CA ARG A 337 -8.37 8.07 17.78
C ARG A 337 -7.89 9.51 17.66
N ASP A 338 -8.25 10.17 16.56
CA ASP A 338 -7.91 11.55 16.18
C ASP A 338 -6.42 11.87 16.00
N HIS A 339 -5.54 11.19 16.73
CA HIS A 339 -4.10 11.41 16.77
C HIS A 339 -3.35 10.08 16.91
N PHE A 340 -2.07 10.11 16.56
CA PHE A 340 -1.16 9.00 16.77
C PHE A 340 -0.57 9.06 18.19
N ASP A 341 -0.66 7.96 18.94
CA ASP A 341 -0.12 7.89 20.31
C ASP A 341 1.37 7.60 20.24
N LEU A 342 2.18 8.61 20.58
CA LEU A 342 3.63 8.55 20.47
C LEU A 342 4.26 7.68 21.56
N ASP A 343 3.65 7.61 22.74
CA ASP A 343 4.22 6.81 23.84
C ASP A 343 4.00 5.32 23.55
N GLU A 344 2.83 4.95 23.04
CA GLU A 344 2.56 3.58 22.62
C GLU A 344 3.43 3.18 21.41
N PHE A 345 3.60 4.09 20.45
CA PHE A 345 4.50 3.90 19.33
C PHE A 345 5.95 3.66 19.76
N GLU A 346 6.50 4.50 20.64
CA GLU A 346 7.90 4.37 21.10
C GLU A 346 8.13 3.04 21.85
N ASN A 347 7.11 2.54 22.54
CA ASN A 347 7.15 1.24 23.20
C ASN A 347 7.25 0.10 22.18
N ILE A 348 6.34 0.03 21.21
CA ILE A 348 6.31 -1.06 20.21
C ILE A 348 7.54 -1.00 19.29
N ASP A 349 7.91 0.19 18.78
CA ASP A 349 9.08 0.37 17.92
C ASP A 349 10.37 -0.02 18.66
N GLY A 350 10.54 0.46 19.90
CA GLY A 350 11.69 0.14 20.72
C GLY A 350 11.79 -1.35 21.06
N GLU A 351 10.67 -2.01 21.32
CA GLU A 351 10.62 -3.45 21.60
C GLU A 351 10.99 -4.27 20.35
N ILE A 352 10.38 -4.00 19.20
CA ILE A 352 10.64 -4.75 17.97
C ILE A 352 12.04 -4.48 17.42
N ARG A 353 12.56 -3.24 17.53
CA ARG A 353 13.95 -2.95 17.16
C ARG A 353 14.95 -3.79 17.94
N ARG A 354 14.79 -3.86 19.27
CA ARG A 354 15.64 -4.67 20.15
C ARG A 354 15.50 -6.16 19.85
N PHE A 355 14.29 -6.61 19.59
CA PHE A 355 14.03 -8.00 19.20
C PHE A 355 14.76 -8.36 17.90
N ILE A 356 14.55 -7.58 16.83
CA ILE A 356 15.19 -7.81 15.52
C ILE A 356 16.71 -7.69 15.61
N GLU A 357 17.26 -6.74 16.36
CA GLU A 357 18.71 -6.63 16.55
C GLU A 357 19.30 -7.90 17.20
N ARG A 358 18.55 -8.55 18.10
CA ARG A 358 18.96 -9.81 18.76
C ARG A 358 18.85 -11.02 17.84
N VAL A 359 17.81 -11.10 17.01
CA VAL A 359 17.54 -12.30 16.17
C VAL A 359 18.12 -12.18 14.75
N ASP A 360 18.26 -10.99 14.21
CA ASP A 360 18.74 -10.71 12.84
C ASP A 360 19.42 -9.33 12.74
N ARG A 361 20.61 -9.23 13.36
CA ARG A 361 21.46 -8.03 13.29
C ARG A 361 21.83 -7.62 11.85
N PRO A 362 22.14 -8.54 10.91
CA PRO A 362 22.42 -8.17 9.52
C PRO A 362 21.24 -7.47 8.83
N PHE A 363 20.02 -7.97 9.01
CA PHE A 363 18.83 -7.31 8.47
C PHE A 363 18.65 -5.92 9.08
N LYS A 364 18.72 -5.80 10.42
CA LYS A 364 18.63 -4.52 11.12
C LYS A 364 19.63 -3.50 10.58
N GLY A 365 20.90 -3.89 10.46
CA GLY A 365 21.96 -3.04 9.95
C GLY A 365 21.75 -2.64 8.49
N THR A 366 21.20 -3.53 7.65
CA THR A 366 20.88 -3.21 6.25
C THR A 366 19.81 -2.13 6.17
N MET A 367 18.77 -2.21 7.01
CA MET A 367 17.74 -1.16 7.11
C MET A 367 18.32 0.19 7.56
N ASP A 368 19.19 0.20 8.58
CA ASP A 368 19.81 1.44 9.09
C ASP A 368 20.77 2.10 8.07
N VAL A 369 21.35 1.30 7.17
CA VAL A 369 22.22 1.82 6.11
C VAL A 369 21.39 2.51 5.02
N TYR A 370 20.33 1.87 4.51
CA TYR A 370 19.63 2.33 3.31
C TYR A 370 18.39 3.19 3.56
N PHE A 371 17.81 3.16 4.75
CA PHE A 371 16.57 3.87 5.08
C PHE A 371 16.81 4.91 6.16
N LYS A 372 16.48 6.18 5.88
CA LYS A 372 16.66 7.29 6.82
C LYS A 372 15.54 7.35 7.88
N ASP A 373 14.35 6.84 7.56
CA ASP A 373 13.16 6.94 8.40
C ASP A 373 12.42 5.59 8.46
N THR A 374 12.69 4.84 9.52
CA THR A 374 12.10 3.53 9.75
C THR A 374 11.31 3.51 11.05
N ALA A 375 10.29 2.67 11.09
CA ALA A 375 9.60 2.27 12.31
C ALA A 375 9.33 0.77 12.27
N TYR A 376 9.29 0.13 13.43
CA TYR A 376 9.15 -1.32 13.54
C TYR A 376 7.87 -1.67 14.29
N PHE A 377 7.07 -2.54 13.70
CA PHE A 377 5.78 -2.98 14.23
C PHE A 377 5.70 -4.50 14.24
N ALA A 378 4.82 -5.02 15.08
CA ALA A 378 4.41 -6.40 15.08
C ALA A 378 2.90 -6.46 15.05
N VAL A 379 2.36 -7.26 14.13
CA VAL A 379 0.92 -7.40 13.90
C VAL A 379 0.57 -8.87 13.84
N SER A 380 -0.68 -9.21 14.15
CA SER A 380 -1.25 -10.51 13.81
C SER A 380 -2.52 -10.26 13.04
N ALA A 381 -2.47 -10.48 11.74
CA ALA A 381 -3.61 -10.22 10.85
C ALA A 381 -4.82 -11.12 11.21
N LEU A 382 -4.56 -12.35 11.65
CA LEU A 382 -5.60 -13.32 12.00
C LEU A 382 -5.93 -13.33 13.50
N GLY A 383 -5.04 -12.83 14.35
CA GLY A 383 -5.13 -12.94 15.81
C GLY A 383 -4.79 -14.32 16.36
N SER A 384 -4.66 -15.33 15.50
CA SER A 384 -4.27 -16.69 15.87
C SER A 384 -3.68 -17.43 14.68
N ASN A 385 -2.80 -18.38 14.95
CA ASN A 385 -2.23 -19.22 13.90
C ASN A 385 -3.22 -20.29 13.45
N PRO A 386 -3.54 -20.39 12.15
CA PRO A 386 -4.43 -21.43 11.63
C PRO A 386 -3.86 -22.83 11.81
N VAL A 387 -4.75 -23.82 11.96
CA VAL A 387 -4.40 -25.25 12.05
C VAL A 387 -5.14 -25.98 10.92
N GLU A 388 -4.43 -26.82 10.16
CA GLU A 388 -4.98 -27.57 9.00
C GLU A 388 -5.67 -26.68 7.95
N GLN A 389 -5.08 -25.51 7.66
CA GLN A 389 -5.62 -24.52 6.72
C GLN A 389 -7.01 -23.97 7.06
N LYS A 390 -7.46 -24.14 8.31
CA LYS A 390 -8.69 -23.55 8.82
C LYS A 390 -8.41 -22.61 9.98
N LEU A 391 -9.17 -21.51 10.01
CA LEU A 391 -9.21 -20.63 11.16
C LEU A 391 -9.93 -21.34 12.31
N GLN A 392 -9.25 -21.44 13.45
CA GLN A 392 -9.79 -22.10 14.65
C GLN A 392 -10.69 -21.16 15.47
N SER A 393 -10.61 -19.85 15.21
CA SER A 393 -11.34 -18.81 15.90
C SER A 393 -11.75 -17.70 14.93
N VAL A 394 -12.66 -16.82 15.38
CA VAL A 394 -13.03 -15.62 14.63
C VAL A 394 -11.78 -14.76 14.45
N VAL A 395 -11.56 -14.28 13.23
CA VAL A 395 -10.45 -13.39 12.90
C VAL A 395 -10.47 -12.17 13.81
N SER A 396 -9.41 -11.96 14.56
CA SER A 396 -9.27 -10.84 15.50
C SER A 396 -7.94 -10.15 15.27
N PRO A 397 -7.87 -9.19 14.33
CA PRO A 397 -6.61 -8.54 13.99
C PRO A 397 -6.02 -7.80 15.19
N ILE A 398 -4.71 -7.95 15.39
CA ILE A 398 -3.94 -7.28 16.43
C ILE A 398 -3.01 -6.28 15.76
N ARG A 399 -3.17 -4.99 16.09
CA ARG A 399 -2.34 -3.85 15.65
C ARG A 399 -2.21 -3.67 14.14
N VAL A 400 -3.13 -4.24 13.35
CA VAL A 400 -2.98 -4.34 11.90
C VAL A 400 -2.92 -2.98 11.21
N ASP A 401 -3.60 -1.97 11.77
CA ASP A 401 -3.72 -0.60 11.26
C ASP A 401 -2.64 0.35 11.80
N GLU A 402 -1.95 0.02 12.90
CA GLU A 402 -0.88 0.87 13.48
C GLU A 402 0.21 1.28 12.48
N PRO A 403 0.78 0.37 11.65
CA PRO A 403 1.78 0.75 10.66
C PRO A 403 1.26 1.80 9.66
N PHE A 404 -0.02 1.69 9.28
CA PHE A 404 -0.67 2.64 8.38
C PHE A 404 -0.91 3.98 9.07
N ILE A 405 -1.36 3.98 10.33
CA ILE A 405 -1.57 5.20 11.11
C ILE A 405 -0.23 5.93 11.35
N TRP A 406 0.86 5.20 11.57
CA TRP A 406 2.19 5.80 11.62
C TRP A 406 2.56 6.49 10.31
N LEU A 407 2.26 5.88 9.16
CA LEU A 407 2.44 6.54 7.87
C LEU A 407 1.58 7.80 7.73
N LEU A 408 0.34 7.81 8.23
CA LEU A 408 -0.47 9.03 8.29
C LEU A 408 0.23 10.14 9.09
N TYR A 409 0.80 9.80 10.24
CA TYR A 409 1.55 10.75 11.06
C TYR A 409 2.80 11.27 10.31
N LYS A 410 3.60 10.37 9.73
CA LYS A 410 4.82 10.74 8.98
C LYS A 410 4.55 11.59 7.74
N LEU A 411 3.40 11.38 7.11
CA LEU A 411 2.92 12.15 5.96
C LEU A 411 2.13 13.40 6.36
N ASN A 412 2.11 13.76 7.66
CA ASN A 412 1.46 14.95 8.21
C ASN A 412 -0.07 15.00 8.01
N TYR A 413 -0.72 13.85 7.89
CA TYR A 413 -2.19 13.76 7.84
C TYR A 413 -2.85 13.89 9.22
N ILE A 414 -2.14 13.44 10.24
CA ILE A 414 -2.59 13.43 11.64
C ILE A 414 -1.46 13.92 12.54
N GLU A 415 -1.82 14.48 13.70
CA GLU A 415 -0.86 14.89 14.72
C GLU A 415 -0.45 13.68 15.58
N GLY A 416 0.78 13.70 16.11
CA GLY A 416 1.20 12.81 17.18
C GLY A 416 1.02 13.48 18.54
N ARG A 417 0.55 12.75 19.55
CA ARG A 417 0.47 13.25 20.94
C ARG A 417 1.03 12.24 21.93
N ARG A 418 1.50 12.76 23.05
CA ARG A 418 1.88 11.98 24.23
C ARG A 418 0.77 12.05 25.26
N ASN A 419 0.59 10.97 26.02
CA ASN A 419 -0.32 10.94 27.14
C ASN A 419 0.29 11.78 28.27
N VAL A 420 -0.32 12.93 28.58
CA VAL A 420 0.12 13.85 29.65
C VAL A 420 -0.46 13.44 31.00
#